data_AF-A0A1F6GGG3-F1
#
_entry.id   AF-A0A1F6GGG3-F1
#
_cell.length_a   1.000
_cell.length_b   1.000
_cell.length_c   1.000
_cell.angle_alpha   90.00
_cell.angle_beta   90.00
_cell.angle_gamma   90.00
#
_symmetry.space_group_name_H-M   'P 1'
#
loop_
_entity.id
_entity.type
_entity.pdbx_description
1 polymer ?
#
loop_
_entity_poly.entity_id
_entity_poly.type
_entity_poly.pdbx_seq_one_letter_code
_entity_poly.pdbx_strand_id
1 'polypeptide(L)'
;MKKLRGRSGLVVIFIALSLFVYPPSKAWARSGCFWITAGEIFVPGLGYGVSGQFDKMLLFGGGRWLAANQYANTSASPDYQQNPNEIYKTTSAKDSDSGKVETRVYLTQATYEARYYAYLESNLTLISWGDLYQHSCDANTETYKWVAAPFLFNQFYDNWMFWVPMAVLASNAATFNDTQLVEYHLSRGLTQSRMRRDEFGHFYMVGLGEEMLFRGTFQHYFYETMNDSWGWGKEPSRHMSVVAASAVFGAAHTGMGFSADTASAFLMGLYLGYSYMPGPDEFDLTTAIAIHAWWDIVLSYTIMNNAHFTEENPTLEVPIFAIGFKY
;
A
#
# COMPACT_ATOMS: atom_id res chain seq x y z
N MET A 1 -13.50 27.82 8.86
CA MET A 1 -13.60 27.62 7.39
C MET A 1 -12.30 28.07 6.71
N LYS A 2 -11.40 27.14 6.42
CA LYS A 2 -10.19 27.39 5.60
C LYS A 2 -10.27 26.51 4.35
N LYS A 3 -10.11 27.15 3.19
CA LYS A 3 -10.25 26.60 1.83
C LYS A 3 -9.28 25.44 1.57
N LEU A 4 -9.82 24.24 1.35
CA LEU A 4 -9.19 23.19 0.55
C LEU A 4 -9.30 23.60 -0.92
N ARG A 5 -8.25 24.24 -1.46
CA ARG A 5 -8.07 24.44 -2.91
C ARG A 5 -6.61 24.16 -3.22
N GLY A 6 -6.34 23.06 -3.91
CA GLY A 6 -5.02 22.77 -4.45
C GLY A 6 -4.78 21.32 -4.88
N ARG A 7 -5.30 20.33 -4.14
CA ARG A 7 -4.96 18.91 -4.38
C ARG A 7 -5.77 18.22 -5.47
N SER A 8 -6.98 18.68 -5.76
CA SER A 8 -7.84 18.06 -6.79
C SER A 8 -7.42 18.39 -8.23
N GLY A 9 -6.60 19.43 -8.45
CA GLY A 9 -6.20 19.84 -9.79
C GLY A 9 -5.17 18.91 -10.44
N LEU A 10 -4.21 18.40 -9.66
CA LEU A 10 -3.14 17.54 -10.18
C LEU A 10 -3.68 16.18 -10.60
N VAL A 11 -4.56 15.57 -9.80
CA VAL A 11 -5.21 14.27 -10.11
C VAL A 11 -6.07 14.36 -11.37
N VAL A 12 -6.82 15.47 -11.54
CA VAL A 12 -7.64 15.69 -12.74
C VAL A 12 -6.79 15.93 -13.98
N ILE A 13 -5.63 16.61 -13.86
CA ILE A 13 -4.69 16.80 -14.97
C ILE A 13 -4.02 15.47 -15.37
N PHE A 14 -3.68 14.61 -14.41
CA PHE A 14 -3.13 13.27 -14.69
C PHE A 14 -4.14 12.36 -15.40
N ILE A 15 -5.41 12.37 -14.97
CA ILE A 15 -6.49 11.65 -15.65
C ILE A 15 -6.70 12.23 -17.07
N ALA A 16 -6.69 13.55 -17.22
CA ALA A 16 -6.84 14.18 -18.54
C ALA A 16 -5.69 13.86 -19.50
N LEU A 17 -4.44 13.79 -19.02
CA LEU A 17 -3.28 13.45 -19.85
C LEU A 17 -3.29 11.98 -20.31
N SER A 18 -3.89 11.07 -19.53
CA SER A 18 -4.04 9.66 -19.92
C SER A 18 -5.04 9.42 -21.07
N LEU A 19 -5.89 10.40 -21.39
CA LEU A 19 -6.97 10.26 -22.37
C LEU A 19 -6.60 10.68 -23.80
N PHE A 20 -5.45 11.31 -24.05
CA PHE A 20 -5.17 12.01 -25.32
C PHE A 20 -4.16 11.38 -26.28
N VAL A 21 -3.68 10.15 -26.05
CA VAL A 21 -2.61 9.58 -26.89
C VAL A 21 -2.84 8.11 -27.24
N TYR A 22 -3.86 7.77 -28.05
CA TYR A 22 -3.97 6.42 -28.63
C TYR A 22 -4.53 6.36 -30.07
N PRO A 23 -4.05 5.40 -30.90
CA PRO A 23 -4.64 5.09 -32.20
C PRO A 23 -6.02 4.41 -32.09
N PRO A 24 -6.87 4.47 -33.13
CA PRO A 24 -8.33 4.31 -33.00
C PRO A 24 -8.82 2.94 -32.51
N SER A 25 -8.14 1.84 -32.87
CA SER A 25 -8.55 0.48 -32.51
C SER A 25 -8.18 0.09 -31.08
N LYS A 26 -7.00 0.52 -30.59
CA LYS A 26 -6.60 0.36 -29.18
C LYS A 26 -7.34 1.33 -28.25
N ALA A 27 -7.75 2.49 -28.76
CA ALA A 27 -8.52 3.48 -28.00
C ALA A 27 -9.93 3.00 -27.60
N TRP A 28 -10.60 2.16 -28.42
CA TRP A 28 -11.93 1.62 -28.11
C TRP A 28 -11.92 0.51 -27.05
N ALA A 29 -10.93 -0.39 -27.08
CA ALA A 29 -10.74 -1.38 -26.02
C ALA A 29 -10.31 -0.71 -24.69
N ARG A 30 -9.41 0.28 -24.76
CA ARG A 30 -8.95 1.04 -23.58
C ARG A 30 -10.03 1.98 -23.01
N SER A 31 -10.96 2.51 -23.82
CA SER A 31 -12.07 3.33 -23.31
C SER A 31 -13.17 2.51 -22.62
N GLY A 32 -13.46 1.31 -23.11
CA GLY A 32 -14.31 0.34 -22.41
C GLY A 32 -13.70 -0.06 -21.06
N CYS A 33 -12.40 -0.38 -21.06
CA CYS A 33 -11.71 -0.71 -19.82
C CYS A 33 -11.61 0.47 -18.83
N PHE A 34 -11.49 1.71 -19.33
CA PHE A 34 -11.54 2.91 -18.49
C PHE A 34 -12.86 2.98 -17.70
N TRP A 35 -14.00 2.80 -18.36
CA TRP A 35 -15.30 2.83 -17.67
C TRP A 35 -15.53 1.64 -16.75
N ILE A 36 -15.02 0.45 -17.11
CA ILE A 36 -15.04 -0.74 -16.25
C ILE A 36 -14.22 -0.49 -14.97
N THR A 37 -13.01 0.05 -15.11
CA THR A 37 -12.11 0.38 -14.00
C THR A 37 -12.71 1.49 -13.12
N ALA A 38 -13.29 2.53 -13.74
CA ALA A 38 -13.99 3.57 -13.00
C ALA A 38 -15.20 3.00 -12.24
N GLY A 39 -15.97 2.11 -12.87
CA GLY A 39 -17.07 1.39 -12.24
C GLY A 39 -16.63 0.59 -11.02
N GLU A 40 -15.50 -0.12 -11.12
CA GLU A 40 -14.89 -0.83 -9.99
C GLU A 40 -14.53 0.14 -8.85
N ILE A 41 -13.87 1.27 -9.15
CA ILE A 41 -13.46 2.23 -8.11
C ILE A 41 -14.66 2.73 -7.30
N PHE A 42 -15.78 3.06 -7.95
CA PHE A 42 -16.96 3.61 -7.27
C PHE A 42 -17.90 2.55 -6.68
N VAL A 43 -18.01 1.39 -7.32
CA VAL A 43 -18.89 0.30 -6.90
C VAL A 43 -18.03 -0.97 -6.81
N PRO A 44 -17.61 -1.36 -5.59
CA PRO A 44 -16.77 -2.53 -5.39
C PRO A 44 -17.31 -3.79 -6.09
N GLY A 45 -16.50 -4.40 -6.94
CA GLY A 45 -16.81 -5.60 -7.71
C GLY A 45 -17.53 -5.36 -9.05
N LEU A 46 -18.00 -4.14 -9.33
CA LEU A 46 -18.73 -3.88 -10.58
C LEU A 46 -17.87 -4.08 -11.82
N GLY A 47 -16.60 -3.66 -11.80
CA GLY A 47 -15.73 -3.81 -12.96
C GLY A 47 -15.41 -5.29 -13.24
N TYR A 48 -15.21 -6.06 -12.17
CA TYR A 48 -15.05 -7.51 -12.28
C TYR A 48 -16.31 -8.22 -12.75
N GLY A 49 -17.49 -7.82 -12.27
CA GLY A 49 -18.77 -8.38 -12.72
C GLY A 49 -19.04 -8.11 -14.20
N VAL A 50 -18.80 -6.89 -14.67
CA VAL A 50 -18.99 -6.53 -16.09
C VAL A 50 -17.98 -7.25 -17.00
N SER A 51 -16.77 -7.50 -16.52
CA SER A 51 -15.74 -8.27 -17.26
C SER A 51 -15.87 -9.79 -17.10
N GLY A 52 -16.88 -10.29 -16.37
CA GLY A 52 -17.12 -11.73 -16.18
C GLY A 52 -16.17 -12.43 -15.21
N GLN A 53 -15.38 -11.68 -14.43
CA GLN A 53 -14.43 -12.18 -13.44
C GLN A 53 -15.09 -12.31 -12.06
N PHE A 54 -16.09 -13.20 -11.96
CA PHE A 54 -16.96 -13.29 -10.77
C PHE A 54 -16.24 -13.75 -9.49
N ASP A 55 -15.18 -14.53 -9.62
CA ASP A 55 -14.27 -14.90 -8.53
C ASP A 55 -13.61 -13.66 -7.91
N LYS A 56 -13.08 -12.77 -8.75
CA LYS A 56 -12.48 -11.51 -8.31
C LYS A 56 -13.51 -10.50 -7.81
N MET A 57 -14.70 -10.47 -8.40
CA MET A 57 -15.83 -9.71 -7.88
C MET A 57 -16.14 -10.12 -6.43
N LEU A 58 -16.19 -11.42 -6.15
CA LEU A 58 -16.42 -11.94 -4.81
C LEU A 58 -15.26 -11.57 -3.86
N LEU A 59 -14.03 -11.85 -4.27
CA LEU A 59 -12.85 -11.71 -3.41
C LEU A 59 -12.47 -10.25 -3.18
N PHE A 60 -12.17 -9.51 -4.24
CA PHE A 60 -11.73 -8.12 -4.14
C PHE A 60 -12.92 -7.17 -3.96
N GLY A 61 -13.98 -7.32 -4.75
CA GLY A 61 -15.18 -6.49 -4.61
C GLY A 61 -15.89 -6.69 -3.27
N GLY A 62 -16.12 -7.94 -2.88
CA GLY A 62 -16.70 -8.27 -1.57
C GLY A 62 -15.80 -7.85 -0.41
N GLY A 63 -14.48 -8.06 -0.52
CA GLY A 63 -13.51 -7.60 0.47
C GLY A 63 -13.54 -6.08 0.67
N ARG A 64 -13.59 -5.31 -0.42
CA ARG A 64 -13.70 -3.85 -0.39
C ARG A 64 -15.00 -3.39 0.24
N TRP A 65 -16.12 -4.02 -0.11
CA TRP A 65 -17.41 -3.69 0.48
C TRP A 65 -17.42 -3.92 2.00
N LEU A 66 -16.88 -5.05 2.46
CA LEU A 66 -16.74 -5.35 3.88
C LEU A 66 -15.82 -4.34 4.59
N ALA A 67 -14.66 -4.05 4.02
CA ALA A 67 -13.71 -3.09 4.58
C ALA A 67 -14.31 -1.67 4.67
N ALA A 68 -14.96 -1.20 3.59
CA ALA A 68 -15.64 0.09 3.57
C ALA A 68 -16.75 0.19 4.62
N ASN A 69 -17.57 -0.87 4.77
CA ASN A 69 -18.62 -0.90 5.77
C ASN A 69 -18.04 -0.89 7.20
N GLN A 70 -16.99 -1.66 7.46
CA GLN A 70 -16.34 -1.65 8.77
C GLN A 70 -15.68 -0.31 9.08
N TYR A 71 -15.03 0.31 8.10
CA TYR A 71 -14.51 1.68 8.24
C TYR A 71 -15.62 2.68 8.56
N ALA A 72 -16.73 2.66 7.82
CA ALA A 72 -17.86 3.56 8.06
C ALA A 72 -18.45 3.39 9.47
N ASN A 73 -18.60 2.15 9.93
CA ASN A 73 -19.13 1.86 11.25
C ASN A 73 -18.17 2.28 12.39
N THR A 74 -16.88 2.02 12.23
CA THR A 74 -15.87 2.31 13.27
C THR A 74 -15.49 3.80 13.33
N SER A 75 -15.43 4.48 12.18
CA SER A 75 -15.16 5.93 12.12
C SER A 75 -16.34 6.79 12.62
N ALA A 76 -17.54 6.23 12.71
CA ALA A 76 -18.71 6.88 13.33
C ALA A 76 -18.67 6.84 14.88
N SER A 77 -17.74 6.10 15.48
CA SER A 77 -17.58 6.04 16.94
C SER A 77 -17.18 7.39 17.53
N PRO A 78 -17.70 7.78 18.70
CA PRO A 78 -17.24 8.98 19.41
C PRO A 78 -15.78 8.89 19.87
N ASP A 79 -15.22 7.68 19.97
CA ASP A 79 -13.81 7.45 20.33
C ASP A 79 -12.86 7.50 19.11
N TYR A 80 -13.37 7.76 17.89
CA TYR A 80 -12.54 7.88 16.68
C TYR A 80 -11.77 9.21 16.66
N GLN A 81 -10.45 9.13 16.56
CA GLN A 81 -9.56 10.28 16.50
C GLN A 81 -9.32 10.69 15.04
N GLN A 82 -9.78 11.89 14.67
CA GLN A 82 -9.64 12.40 13.30
C GLN A 82 -8.29 13.07 13.03
N ASN A 83 -7.64 13.61 14.07
CA ASN A 83 -6.45 14.43 13.93
C ASN A 83 -5.17 13.59 14.12
N PRO A 84 -4.33 13.41 13.08
CA PRO A 84 -3.13 12.60 13.21
C PRO A 84 -2.10 13.12 14.22
N ASN A 85 -2.09 14.44 14.46
CA ASN A 85 -1.18 15.06 15.44
C ASN A 85 -1.54 14.71 16.90
N GLU A 86 -2.77 14.23 17.13
CA GLU A 86 -3.19 13.71 18.43
C GLU A 86 -2.79 12.24 18.59
N ILE A 87 -2.59 11.53 17.48
CA ILE A 87 -2.22 10.12 17.44
C ILE A 87 -0.69 9.98 17.53
N TYR A 88 0.07 10.73 16.73
CA TYR A 88 1.52 10.61 16.63
C TYR A 88 2.21 11.86 17.16
N LYS A 89 3.05 11.69 18.18
CA LYS A 89 3.90 12.74 18.72
C LYS A 89 5.35 12.31 18.62
N THR A 90 6.11 12.96 17.74
CA THR A 90 7.53 12.67 17.53
C THR A 90 8.39 13.81 18.04
N THR A 91 9.38 13.49 18.86
CA THR A 91 10.44 14.38 19.34
C THR A 91 11.74 14.00 18.67
N SER A 92 12.47 14.99 18.14
CA SER A 92 13.75 14.74 17.47
C SER A 92 14.82 14.31 18.50
N ALA A 93 15.82 13.56 18.05
CA ALA A 93 16.95 13.15 18.90
C ALA A 93 17.72 14.32 19.53
N LYS A 94 17.70 15.50 18.90
CA LYS A 94 18.36 16.70 19.42
C LYS A 94 17.59 17.34 20.58
N ASP A 95 16.28 17.13 20.60
CA ASP A 95 15.36 17.75 21.55
C ASP A 95 14.91 16.76 22.64
N SER A 96 15.44 15.54 22.61
CA SER A 96 15.11 14.45 23.53
C SER A 96 16.21 14.26 24.57
N ASP A 97 15.81 14.04 25.83
CA ASP A 97 16.73 13.72 26.93
C ASP A 97 17.40 12.35 26.75
N SER A 98 16.79 11.43 26.01
CA SER A 98 17.36 10.11 25.72
C SER A 98 18.39 10.14 24.57
N GLY A 99 18.48 11.25 23.83
CA GLY A 99 19.30 11.38 22.64
C GLY A 99 18.80 10.57 21.44
N LYS A 100 17.56 10.05 21.50
CA LYS A 100 16.93 9.21 20.48
C LYS A 100 15.74 9.91 19.87
N VAL A 101 15.32 9.48 18.69
CA VAL A 101 14.02 9.90 18.14
C VAL A 101 12.94 9.23 18.96
N GLU A 102 12.15 10.02 19.69
CA GLU A 102 11.07 9.51 20.52
C GLU A 102 9.74 9.63 19.79
N THR A 103 9.00 8.55 19.65
CA THR A 103 7.64 8.57 19.08
C THR A 103 6.64 8.00 20.06
N ARG A 104 5.70 8.85 20.50
CA ARG A 104 4.54 8.44 21.30
C ARG A 104 3.32 8.29 20.42
N VAL A 105 2.65 7.16 20.55
CA VAL A 105 1.50 6.77 19.73
C VAL A 105 0.28 6.60 20.64
N TYR A 106 -0.77 7.37 20.41
CA TYR A 106 -2.02 7.32 21.19
C TYR A 106 -3.14 6.75 20.32
N LEU A 107 -3.62 5.55 20.67
CA LEU A 107 -4.63 4.85 19.88
C LEU A 107 -5.80 4.39 20.75
N THR A 108 -7.01 4.71 20.31
CA THR A 108 -8.23 4.03 20.73
C THR A 108 -8.49 2.82 19.83
N GLN A 109 -9.27 1.85 20.29
CA GLN A 109 -9.73 0.73 19.47
C GLN A 109 -10.43 1.20 18.19
N ALA A 110 -11.33 2.21 18.29
CA ALA A 110 -12.06 2.74 17.15
C ALA A 110 -11.13 3.36 16.10
N THR A 111 -10.14 4.14 16.52
CA THR A 111 -9.12 4.72 15.62
C THR A 111 -8.29 3.64 14.93
N TYR A 112 -7.85 2.64 15.67
CA TYR A 112 -7.06 1.54 15.12
C TYR A 112 -7.86 0.74 14.08
N GLU A 113 -9.08 0.30 14.43
CA GLU A 113 -9.94 -0.48 13.54
C GLU A 113 -10.31 0.32 12.27
N ALA A 114 -10.73 1.57 12.42
CA ALA A 114 -11.06 2.43 11.28
C ALA A 114 -9.87 2.54 10.32
N ARG A 115 -8.66 2.77 10.85
CA ARG A 115 -7.46 2.86 10.01
C ARG A 115 -7.14 1.54 9.34
N TYR A 116 -7.17 0.43 10.06
CA TYR A 116 -6.94 -0.90 9.50
C TYR A 116 -7.88 -1.18 8.32
N TYR A 117 -9.19 -0.95 8.49
CA TYR A 117 -10.17 -1.18 7.42
C TYR A 117 -10.06 -0.16 6.29
N ALA A 118 -9.68 1.09 6.56
CA ALA A 118 -9.40 2.07 5.52
C ALA A 118 -8.19 1.64 4.65
N TYR A 119 -7.12 1.13 5.27
CA TYR A 119 -5.97 0.61 4.54
C TYR A 119 -6.32 -0.64 3.71
N LEU A 120 -7.14 -1.54 4.25
CA LEU A 120 -7.62 -2.69 3.49
C LEU A 120 -8.45 -2.26 2.28
N GLU A 121 -9.42 -1.34 2.47
CA GLU A 121 -10.25 -0.81 1.39
C GLU A 121 -9.40 -0.12 0.32
N SER A 122 -8.46 0.74 0.74
CA SER A 122 -7.61 1.48 -0.19
C SER A 122 -6.74 0.53 -0.99
N ASN A 123 -6.07 -0.42 -0.34
CA ASN A 123 -5.18 -1.35 -1.03
C ASN A 123 -5.92 -2.33 -1.93
N LEU A 124 -7.10 -2.81 -1.54
CA LEU A 124 -7.94 -3.60 -2.44
C LEU A 124 -8.41 -2.78 -3.65
N THR A 125 -8.66 -1.48 -3.49
CA THR A 125 -8.93 -0.58 -4.62
C THR A 125 -7.72 -0.48 -5.54
N LEU A 126 -6.51 -0.34 -4.99
CA LEU A 126 -5.27 -0.29 -5.76
C LEU A 126 -5.01 -1.61 -6.52
N ILE A 127 -5.24 -2.76 -5.89
CA ILE A 127 -5.18 -4.08 -6.52
C ILE A 127 -6.15 -4.15 -7.69
N SER A 128 -7.40 -3.77 -7.46
CA SER A 128 -8.45 -3.87 -8.48
C SER A 128 -8.14 -2.99 -9.69
N TRP A 129 -7.60 -1.80 -9.45
CA TRP A 129 -7.14 -0.92 -10.52
C TRP A 129 -5.96 -1.54 -11.28
N GLY A 130 -4.90 -1.97 -10.59
CA GLY A 130 -3.73 -2.55 -11.24
C GLY A 130 -4.05 -3.80 -12.04
N ASP A 131 -4.93 -4.65 -11.51
CA ASP A 131 -5.34 -5.89 -12.15
C ASP A 131 -6.12 -5.66 -13.44
N LEU A 132 -7.13 -4.78 -13.39
CA LEU A 132 -7.92 -4.42 -14.56
C LEU A 132 -7.06 -3.69 -15.60
N TYR A 133 -6.09 -2.87 -15.17
CA TYR A 133 -5.17 -2.19 -16.07
C TYR A 133 -4.25 -3.15 -16.82
N GLN A 134 -3.60 -4.08 -16.12
CA GLN A 134 -2.57 -4.97 -16.65
C GLN A 134 -3.02 -5.82 -17.84
N HIS A 135 -4.30 -6.19 -17.90
CA HIS A 135 -4.86 -7.00 -18.98
C HIS A 135 -5.96 -6.29 -19.76
N SER A 136 -6.00 -4.95 -19.75
CA SER A 136 -7.03 -4.19 -20.47
C SER A 136 -8.45 -4.68 -20.16
N CYS A 137 -8.70 -5.01 -18.90
CA CYS A 137 -9.94 -5.56 -18.34
C CYS A 137 -10.33 -6.98 -18.81
N ASP A 138 -9.46 -7.66 -19.55
CA ASP A 138 -9.59 -9.09 -19.79
C ASP A 138 -9.26 -9.90 -18.53
N ALA A 139 -9.61 -11.19 -18.54
CA ALA A 139 -9.31 -12.10 -17.45
C ALA A 139 -7.79 -12.20 -17.23
N ASN A 140 -7.36 -11.86 -16.01
CA ASN A 140 -5.96 -11.95 -15.59
C ASN A 140 -5.78 -13.09 -14.57
N THR A 141 -5.07 -14.15 -14.93
CA THR A 141 -4.77 -15.25 -14.01
C THR A 141 -3.52 -14.99 -13.16
N GLU A 142 -2.64 -14.07 -13.57
CA GLU A 142 -1.42 -13.72 -12.83
C GLU A 142 -1.73 -13.03 -11.50
N THR A 143 -2.91 -12.42 -11.34
CA THR A 143 -3.34 -11.76 -10.10
C THR A 143 -3.18 -12.68 -8.89
N TYR A 144 -3.53 -13.97 -9.01
CA TYR A 144 -3.43 -14.91 -7.90
C TYR A 144 -1.98 -15.27 -7.54
N LYS A 145 -1.09 -15.26 -8.54
CA LYS A 145 0.35 -15.39 -8.31
C LYS A 145 0.89 -14.13 -7.61
N TRP A 146 0.43 -12.94 -7.99
CA TRP A 146 0.81 -11.69 -7.32
C TRP A 146 0.31 -11.62 -5.88
N VAL A 147 -0.92 -12.08 -5.61
CA VAL A 147 -1.42 -12.29 -4.26
C VAL A 147 -0.50 -13.23 -3.48
N ALA A 148 -0.01 -14.30 -4.10
CA ALA A 148 0.93 -15.22 -3.44
C ALA A 148 2.37 -14.69 -3.35
N ALA A 149 2.71 -13.54 -3.95
CA ALA A 149 4.09 -13.11 -4.20
C ALA A 149 5.01 -13.17 -2.97
N PRO A 150 4.63 -12.68 -1.78
CA PRO A 150 5.51 -12.72 -0.60
C PRO A 150 5.86 -14.15 -0.13
N PHE A 151 5.11 -15.16 -0.56
CA PHE A 151 5.31 -16.56 -0.16
C PHE A 151 6.05 -17.38 -1.21
N LEU A 152 6.32 -16.83 -2.40
CA LEU A 152 7.01 -17.52 -3.50
C LEU A 152 8.53 -17.50 -3.31
N PHE A 153 9.03 -17.91 -2.14
CA PHE A 153 10.46 -17.89 -1.78
C PHE A 153 11.35 -18.66 -2.75
N ASN A 154 10.81 -19.67 -3.44
CA ASN A 154 11.51 -20.39 -4.50
C ASN A 154 11.93 -19.47 -5.66
N GLN A 155 11.23 -18.35 -5.90
CA GLN A 155 11.60 -17.36 -6.92
C GLN A 155 12.70 -16.40 -6.46
N PHE A 156 12.94 -16.31 -5.15
CA PHE A 156 13.85 -15.32 -4.58
C PHE A 156 15.22 -15.87 -4.20
N TYR A 157 15.39 -17.20 -4.18
CA TYR A 157 16.63 -17.85 -3.73
C TYR A 157 17.89 -17.26 -4.39
N ASP A 158 17.87 -17.13 -5.72
CA ASP A 158 18.99 -16.56 -6.50
C ASP A 158 18.77 -15.08 -6.91
N ASN A 159 17.71 -14.43 -6.42
CA ASN A 159 17.41 -13.05 -6.77
C ASN A 159 18.04 -12.09 -5.75
N TRP A 160 19.21 -11.56 -6.07
CA TRP A 160 19.91 -10.61 -5.20
C TRP A 160 19.11 -9.33 -4.93
N MET A 161 18.21 -8.92 -5.85
CA MET A 161 17.36 -7.75 -5.64
C MET A 161 16.33 -7.97 -4.52
N PHE A 162 15.97 -9.21 -4.24
CA PHE A 162 15.14 -9.52 -3.08
C PHE A 162 15.95 -9.46 -1.77
N TRP A 163 17.17 -10.00 -1.76
CA TRP A 163 17.95 -10.14 -0.53
C TRP A 163 18.60 -8.86 -0.02
N VAL A 164 18.93 -7.90 -0.90
CA VAL A 164 19.55 -6.64 -0.48
C VAL A 164 18.68 -5.85 0.51
N PRO A 165 17.38 -5.59 0.24
CA PRO A 165 16.49 -4.94 1.21
C PRO A 165 16.35 -5.73 2.50
N MET A 166 16.28 -7.06 2.43
CA MET A 166 16.19 -7.92 3.61
C MET A 166 17.42 -7.81 4.51
N ALA A 167 18.62 -7.71 3.93
CA ALA A 167 19.85 -7.48 4.69
C ALA A 167 19.87 -6.09 5.37
N VAL A 168 19.40 -5.06 4.68
CA VAL A 168 19.26 -3.70 5.24
C VAL A 168 18.28 -3.70 6.42
N LEU A 169 17.13 -4.37 6.28
CA LEU A 169 16.14 -4.51 7.37
C LEU A 169 16.72 -5.24 8.57
N ALA A 170 17.43 -6.36 8.36
CA ALA A 170 18.06 -7.10 9.43
C ALA A 170 19.06 -6.23 10.20
N SER A 171 19.85 -5.42 9.49
CA SER A 171 20.77 -4.46 10.10
C SER A 171 20.04 -3.37 10.89
N ASN A 172 18.98 -2.78 10.33
CA ASN A 172 18.20 -1.74 11.00
C ASN A 172 17.47 -2.28 12.23
N ALA A 173 16.98 -3.53 12.17
CA ALA A 173 16.34 -4.18 13.30
C ALA A 173 17.30 -4.43 14.46
N ALA A 174 18.55 -4.78 14.16
CA ALA A 174 19.59 -5.01 15.17
C ALA A 174 19.97 -3.73 15.94
N THR A 175 19.87 -2.57 15.31
CA THR A 175 20.27 -1.26 15.90
C THR A 175 19.08 -0.34 16.21
N PHE A 176 17.85 -0.85 16.12
CA PHE A 176 16.64 -0.04 16.28
C PHE A 176 16.63 0.73 17.60
N ASN A 177 16.88 0.05 18.72
CA ASN A 177 16.86 0.65 20.06
C ASN A 177 18.00 1.63 20.30
N ASP A 178 19.05 1.64 19.48
CA ASP A 178 20.15 2.59 19.64
C ASP A 178 19.74 3.99 19.18
N THR A 179 18.75 4.07 18.29
CA THR A 179 18.35 5.32 17.61
C THR A 179 16.91 5.74 17.85
N GLN A 180 16.03 4.80 18.20
CA GLN A 180 14.60 5.00 18.36
C GLN A 180 14.12 4.65 19.77
N LEU A 181 13.13 5.41 20.25
CA LEU A 181 12.31 5.06 21.42
C LEU A 181 10.84 5.19 21.02
N VAL A 182 10.08 4.11 21.11
CA VAL A 182 8.67 4.10 20.71
C VAL A 182 7.79 3.69 21.88
N GLU A 183 6.77 4.50 22.16
CA GLU A 183 5.81 4.27 23.25
C GLU A 183 4.39 4.26 22.68
N TYR A 184 3.67 3.16 22.89
CA TYR A 184 2.26 3.02 22.56
C TYR A 184 1.40 3.19 23.81
N HIS A 185 0.45 4.12 23.74
CA HIS A 185 -0.61 4.33 24.73
C HIS A 185 -1.93 3.86 24.11
N LEU A 186 -2.35 2.67 24.51
CA LEU A 186 -3.53 1.98 23.98
C LEU A 186 -4.69 2.17 24.96
N SER A 187 -5.85 2.52 24.42
CA SER A 187 -7.03 2.81 25.22
C SER A 187 -8.29 2.18 24.63
N ARG A 188 -9.36 2.17 25.42
CA ARG A 188 -10.70 1.69 25.02
C ARG A 188 -10.70 0.24 24.51
N GLY A 189 -9.92 -0.64 25.13
CA GLY A 189 -9.91 -2.08 24.82
C GLY A 189 -8.99 -2.50 23.67
N LEU A 190 -8.19 -1.59 23.10
CA LEU A 190 -7.12 -1.95 22.17
C LEU A 190 -5.95 -2.57 22.93
N THR A 191 -5.45 -3.70 22.43
CA THR A 191 -4.33 -4.43 23.03
C THR A 191 -3.18 -4.60 22.05
N GLN A 192 -1.96 -4.73 22.58
CA GLN A 192 -0.74 -5.03 21.84
C GLN A 192 -0.88 -6.34 21.06
N SER A 193 -1.51 -7.36 21.65
CA SER A 193 -1.70 -8.66 21.00
C SER A 193 -2.60 -8.55 19.78
N ARG A 194 -3.66 -7.75 19.86
CA ARG A 194 -4.54 -7.44 18.74
C ARG A 194 -3.79 -6.72 17.63
N MET A 195 -3.05 -5.67 17.98
CA MET A 195 -2.25 -4.94 17.00
C MET A 195 -1.29 -5.89 16.27
N ARG A 196 -0.46 -6.63 17.01
CA ARG A 196 0.51 -7.58 16.43
C ARG A 196 -0.11 -8.59 15.48
N ARG A 197 -1.29 -9.12 15.79
CA ARG A 197 -1.98 -10.09 14.92
C ARG A 197 -2.38 -9.47 13.58
N ASP A 198 -2.90 -8.25 13.60
CA ASP A 198 -3.51 -7.62 12.43
C ASP A 198 -2.43 -7.06 11.46
N GLU A 199 -1.21 -6.79 11.96
CA GLU A 199 -0.09 -6.15 11.26
C GLU A 199 0.42 -6.92 10.04
N PHE A 200 0.44 -8.26 10.11
CA PHE A 200 0.83 -9.06 8.96
C PHE A 200 -0.10 -8.81 7.78
N GLY A 201 -1.41 -8.93 8.00
CA GLY A 201 -2.41 -8.75 6.96
C GLY A 201 -2.46 -7.30 6.44
N HIS A 202 -2.27 -6.33 7.34
CA HIS A 202 -2.19 -4.92 6.98
C HIS A 202 -1.06 -4.66 5.97
N PHE A 203 0.18 -4.96 6.34
CA PHE A 203 1.34 -4.62 5.53
C PHE A 203 1.56 -5.54 4.33
N TYR A 204 1.07 -6.78 4.40
CA TYR A 204 0.91 -7.63 3.22
C TYR A 204 0.06 -6.95 2.14
N MET A 205 -1.10 -6.40 2.53
CA MET A 205 -2.00 -5.72 1.59
C MET A 205 -1.42 -4.41 1.07
N VAL A 206 -0.66 -3.66 1.89
CA VAL A 206 0.06 -2.46 1.46
C VAL A 206 1.03 -2.79 0.33
N GLY A 207 1.95 -3.74 0.55
CA GLY A 207 2.93 -4.11 -0.48
C GLY A 207 2.28 -4.63 -1.78
N LEU A 208 1.20 -5.40 -1.66
CA LEU A 208 0.45 -5.88 -2.82
C LEU A 208 -0.27 -4.73 -3.56
N GLY A 209 -1.04 -3.92 -2.85
CA GLY A 209 -1.85 -2.86 -3.46
C GLY A 209 -1.01 -1.74 -4.05
N GLU A 210 -0.03 -1.25 -3.29
CA GLU A 210 0.82 -0.16 -3.75
C GLU A 210 1.64 -0.58 -4.98
N GLU A 211 2.28 -1.76 -5.00
CA GLU A 211 3.07 -2.15 -6.18
C GLU A 211 2.19 -2.45 -7.41
N MET A 212 0.98 -3.00 -7.23
CA MET A 212 0.00 -3.14 -8.31
C MET A 212 -0.35 -1.80 -8.97
N LEU A 213 -0.46 -0.73 -8.18
CA LEU A 213 -0.67 0.61 -8.71
C LEU A 213 0.62 1.23 -9.25
N PHE A 214 1.65 1.40 -8.43
CA PHE A 214 2.82 2.20 -8.81
C PHE A 214 3.69 1.52 -9.88
N ARG A 215 3.85 0.20 -9.83
CA ARG A 215 4.61 -0.56 -10.84
C ARG A 215 3.72 -1.09 -11.93
N GLY A 216 2.69 -1.84 -11.53
CA GLY A 216 1.75 -2.46 -12.46
C GLY A 216 1.00 -1.42 -13.28
N THR A 217 0.61 -0.28 -12.72
CA THR A 217 -0.15 0.73 -13.48
C THR A 217 0.74 1.86 -13.95
N PHE A 218 1.28 2.67 -13.04
CA PHE A 218 1.95 3.92 -13.42
C PHE A 218 3.28 3.70 -14.15
N GLN A 219 4.17 2.87 -13.62
CA GLN A 219 5.45 2.60 -14.30
C GLN A 219 5.22 1.94 -15.66
N HIS A 220 4.33 0.95 -15.72
CA HIS A 220 3.97 0.30 -16.99
C HIS A 220 3.39 1.32 -18.00
N TYR A 221 2.45 2.17 -17.57
CA TYR A 221 1.87 3.23 -18.39
C TYR A 221 2.93 4.19 -18.93
N PHE A 222 3.82 4.68 -18.06
CA PHE A 222 4.90 5.58 -18.47
C PHE A 222 5.83 4.90 -19.46
N TYR A 223 6.19 3.63 -19.22
CA TYR A 223 7.02 2.85 -20.13
C TYR A 223 6.39 2.75 -21.52
N GLU A 224 5.15 2.25 -21.63
CA GLU A 224 4.44 2.15 -22.91
C GLU A 224 4.34 3.52 -23.59
N THR A 225 4.01 4.58 -22.84
CA THR A 225 3.84 5.92 -23.41
C THR A 225 5.15 6.44 -24.00
N MET A 226 6.26 6.33 -23.26
CA MET A 226 7.56 6.82 -23.72
C MET A 226 8.13 5.95 -24.84
N ASN A 227 7.96 4.64 -24.76
CA ASN A 227 8.50 3.70 -25.74
C ASN A 227 7.68 3.70 -27.04
N ASP A 228 6.37 3.48 -26.93
CA ASP A 228 5.50 3.21 -28.07
C ASP A 228 4.96 4.50 -28.68
N SER A 229 4.54 5.46 -27.85
CA SER A 229 3.90 6.70 -28.32
C SER A 229 4.90 7.80 -28.64
N TRP A 230 5.95 7.96 -27.83
CA TRP A 230 6.96 9.01 -28.03
C TRP A 230 8.22 8.52 -28.75
N GLY A 231 8.40 7.21 -28.89
CA GLY A 231 9.53 6.64 -29.65
C GLY A 231 10.89 6.85 -29.00
N TRP A 232 10.96 6.99 -27.66
CA TRP A 232 12.22 7.22 -26.94
C TRP A 232 13.14 5.99 -26.91
N GLY A 233 12.63 4.83 -27.34
CA GLY A 233 13.34 3.56 -27.29
C GLY A 233 13.29 2.92 -25.90
N LYS A 234 13.56 1.61 -25.86
CA LYS A 234 13.24 0.77 -24.71
C LYS A 234 14.04 1.12 -23.45
N GLU A 235 15.35 1.33 -23.57
CA GLU A 235 16.22 1.64 -22.41
C GLU A 235 15.94 3.04 -21.82
N PRO A 236 15.88 4.13 -22.61
CA PRO A 236 15.50 5.43 -22.05
C PRO A 236 14.11 5.41 -21.42
N SER A 237 13.14 4.72 -22.05
CA SER A 237 11.78 4.59 -21.51
C SER A 237 11.75 3.82 -20.20
N ARG A 238 12.57 2.76 -20.07
CA ARG A 238 12.74 2.01 -18.82
C ARG A 238 13.19 2.95 -17.69
N HIS A 239 14.32 3.62 -17.84
CA HIS A 239 14.86 4.49 -16.79
C HIS A 239 13.91 5.64 -16.43
N MET A 240 13.33 6.28 -17.44
CA MET A 240 12.42 7.39 -17.21
C MET A 240 11.10 6.94 -16.58
N SER A 241 10.61 5.75 -16.89
CA SER A 241 9.39 5.20 -16.28
C SER A 241 9.60 4.91 -14.80
N VAL A 242 10.78 4.37 -14.43
CA VAL A 242 11.19 4.16 -13.03
C VAL A 242 11.20 5.49 -12.29
N VAL A 243 11.88 6.51 -12.83
CA VAL A 243 11.97 7.83 -12.16
C VAL A 243 10.59 8.47 -12.03
N ALA A 244 9.77 8.45 -13.09
CA ALA A 244 8.44 9.04 -13.08
C ALA A 244 7.51 8.37 -12.06
N ALA A 245 7.43 7.04 -12.06
CA ALA A 245 6.61 6.29 -11.11
C ALA A 245 7.10 6.49 -9.67
N SER A 246 8.42 6.54 -9.46
CA SER A 246 9.02 6.78 -8.14
C SER A 246 8.73 8.18 -7.61
N ALA A 247 8.68 9.19 -8.49
CA ALA A 247 8.27 10.54 -8.12
C ALA A 247 6.81 10.59 -7.66
N VAL A 248 5.90 9.89 -8.35
CA VAL A 248 4.49 9.77 -7.95
C VAL A 248 4.38 9.03 -6.62
N PHE A 249 5.15 7.94 -6.45
CA PHE A 249 5.22 7.18 -5.21
C PHE A 249 5.71 8.02 -4.03
N GLY A 250 6.82 8.75 -4.19
CA GLY A 250 7.32 9.68 -3.17
C GLY A 250 6.31 10.78 -2.83
N ALA A 251 5.64 11.35 -3.82
CA ALA A 251 4.62 12.39 -3.61
C ALA A 251 3.37 11.90 -2.88
N ALA A 252 3.07 10.59 -2.92
CA ALA A 252 1.99 9.97 -2.16
C ALA A 252 2.34 9.81 -0.66
N HIS A 253 3.60 9.98 -0.29
CA HIS A 253 4.13 9.71 1.05
C HIS A 253 4.42 11.00 1.83
N THR A 254 4.20 10.95 3.15
CA THR A 254 4.32 12.13 4.05
C THR A 254 5.20 11.89 5.27
N GLY A 255 5.60 10.65 5.57
CA GLY A 255 6.35 10.30 6.78
C GLY A 255 5.48 10.14 8.04
N MET A 256 4.17 10.27 7.91
CA MET A 256 3.25 10.26 9.04
C MET A 256 3.00 8.83 9.54
N GLY A 257 3.12 8.62 10.84
CA GLY A 257 2.73 7.35 11.47
C GLY A 257 3.62 6.16 11.11
N PHE A 258 4.93 6.37 11.11
CA PHE A 258 5.96 5.41 10.70
C PHE A 258 5.94 5.04 9.21
N SER A 259 5.13 5.71 8.38
CA SER A 259 5.25 5.59 6.92
C SER A 259 6.58 6.19 6.45
N ALA A 260 7.04 5.80 5.26
CA ALA A 260 8.16 6.49 4.62
C ALA A 260 7.84 7.97 4.39
N ASP A 261 8.85 8.84 4.52
CA ASP A 261 8.77 10.22 4.04
C ASP A 261 8.91 10.28 2.51
N THR A 262 8.65 11.46 1.92
CA THR A 262 8.70 11.65 0.47
C THR A 262 10.03 11.23 -0.16
N ALA A 263 11.17 11.51 0.49
CA ALA A 263 12.49 11.22 -0.05
C ALA A 263 12.84 9.73 0.08
N SER A 264 12.59 9.14 1.25
CA SER A 264 12.78 7.69 1.47
C SER A 264 11.86 6.87 0.56
N ALA A 265 10.60 7.27 0.41
CA ALA A 265 9.66 6.62 -0.51
C ALA A 265 10.15 6.77 -1.95
N PHE A 266 10.60 7.94 -2.40
CA PHE A 266 11.18 8.10 -3.74
C PHE A 266 12.35 7.13 -4.00
N LEU A 267 13.30 7.02 -3.05
CA LEU A 267 14.46 6.14 -3.18
C LEU A 267 14.07 4.66 -3.19
N MET A 268 13.17 4.25 -2.29
CA MET A 268 12.61 2.89 -2.31
C MET A 268 11.84 2.64 -3.61
N GLY A 269 11.15 3.65 -4.13
CA GLY A 269 10.46 3.60 -5.40
C GLY A 269 11.38 3.34 -6.58
N LEU A 270 12.57 3.94 -6.60
CA LEU A 270 13.59 3.67 -7.63
C LEU A 270 14.02 2.20 -7.55
N TYR A 271 14.28 1.70 -6.34
CA TYR A 271 14.70 0.32 -6.12
C TYR A 271 13.66 -0.69 -6.59
N LEU A 272 12.42 -0.51 -6.14
CA LEU A 272 11.27 -1.33 -6.53
C LEU A 272 10.99 -1.21 -8.02
N GLY A 273 11.19 -0.03 -8.61
CA GLY A 273 11.03 0.19 -10.05
C GLY A 273 12.03 -0.59 -10.90
N TYR A 274 13.29 -0.70 -10.48
CA TYR A 274 14.27 -1.54 -11.14
C TYR A 274 14.09 -3.03 -10.85
N SER A 275 13.59 -3.37 -9.66
CA SER A 275 13.23 -4.76 -9.33
C SER A 275 12.06 -5.24 -10.18
N TYR A 276 11.07 -4.37 -10.42
CA TYR A 276 9.97 -4.62 -11.34
C TYR A 276 10.41 -4.67 -12.80
N MET A 277 11.39 -3.88 -13.21
CA MET A 277 11.86 -3.83 -14.60
C MET A 277 13.37 -4.09 -14.71
N PRO A 278 13.81 -5.36 -14.54
CA PRO A 278 15.23 -5.71 -14.50
C PRO A 278 15.93 -5.53 -15.85
N GLY A 279 15.18 -5.66 -16.94
CA GLY A 279 15.61 -5.37 -18.32
C GLY A 279 14.50 -4.69 -19.13
N PRO A 280 14.79 -4.22 -20.34
CA PRO A 280 13.77 -3.69 -21.24
C PRO A 280 12.74 -4.77 -21.61
N ASP A 281 11.45 -4.43 -21.56
CA ASP A 281 10.32 -5.35 -21.73
C ASP A 281 10.24 -6.52 -20.72
N GLU A 282 11.06 -6.52 -19.67
CA GLU A 282 10.99 -7.50 -18.59
C GLU A 282 10.20 -6.90 -17.43
N PHE A 283 9.15 -7.59 -16.98
CA PHE A 283 8.27 -7.12 -15.91
C PHE A 283 8.13 -8.19 -14.82
N ASP A 284 8.65 -7.91 -13.64
CA ASP A 284 8.61 -8.77 -12.46
C ASP A 284 7.90 -8.09 -11.30
N LEU A 285 6.57 -8.02 -11.41
CA LEU A 285 5.73 -7.47 -10.36
C LEU A 285 5.77 -8.32 -9.07
N THR A 286 6.11 -9.61 -9.20
CA THR A 286 6.15 -10.55 -8.07
C THR A 286 7.28 -10.18 -7.12
N THR A 287 8.49 -9.92 -7.64
CA THR A 287 9.63 -9.49 -6.83
C THR A 287 9.36 -8.14 -6.16
N ALA A 288 8.79 -7.16 -6.88
CA ALA A 288 8.49 -5.84 -6.31
C ALA A 288 7.49 -5.93 -5.14
N ILE A 289 6.37 -6.65 -5.33
CA ILE A 289 5.37 -6.88 -4.27
C ILE A 289 6.01 -7.55 -3.06
N ALA A 290 6.81 -8.60 -3.27
CA ALA A 290 7.42 -9.35 -2.19
C ALA A 290 8.40 -8.49 -1.38
N ILE A 291 9.23 -7.70 -2.04
CA ILE A 291 10.16 -6.78 -1.36
C ILE A 291 9.38 -5.77 -0.51
N HIS A 292 8.37 -5.11 -1.08
CA HIS A 292 7.60 -4.09 -0.36
C HIS A 292 6.86 -4.69 0.82
N ALA A 293 6.12 -5.78 0.62
CA ALA A 293 5.37 -6.44 1.70
C ALA A 293 6.29 -6.88 2.85
N TRP A 294 7.40 -7.56 2.54
CA TRP A 294 8.33 -7.98 3.58
C TRP A 294 9.06 -6.82 4.26
N TRP A 295 9.35 -5.75 3.52
CA TRP A 295 9.92 -4.53 4.08
C TRP A 295 9.04 -3.97 5.20
N ASP A 296 7.78 -3.76 4.89
CA ASP A 296 6.84 -3.18 5.84
C ASP A 296 6.52 -4.12 7.00
N ILE A 297 6.32 -5.41 6.71
CA ILE A 297 6.06 -6.43 7.75
C ILE A 297 7.23 -6.47 8.74
N VAL A 298 8.47 -6.64 8.26
CA VAL A 298 9.64 -6.75 9.16
C VAL A 298 9.86 -5.46 9.92
N LEU A 299 9.70 -4.29 9.28
CA LEU A 299 9.84 -3.00 9.95
C LEU A 299 8.77 -2.82 11.05
N SER A 300 7.51 -3.13 10.77
CA SER A 300 6.42 -3.03 11.75
C SER A 300 6.65 -3.95 12.94
N TYR A 301 6.97 -5.22 12.70
CA TYR A 301 7.29 -6.16 13.78
C TYR A 301 8.54 -5.74 14.56
N THR A 302 9.54 -5.14 13.91
CA THR A 302 10.70 -4.57 14.59
C THR A 302 10.28 -3.46 15.55
N ILE A 303 9.47 -2.50 15.09
CA ILE A 303 8.95 -1.41 15.92
C ILE A 303 8.16 -1.99 17.10
N MET A 304 7.20 -2.88 16.85
CA MET A 304 6.35 -3.44 17.89
C MET A 304 7.10 -4.33 18.89
N ASN A 305 8.16 -5.01 18.47
CA ASN A 305 8.98 -5.84 19.37
C ASN A 305 9.89 -5.02 20.28
N ASN A 306 10.18 -3.78 19.89
CA ASN A 306 11.08 -2.89 20.59
C ASN A 306 10.36 -1.71 21.30
N ALA A 307 9.06 -1.53 21.07
CA ALA A 307 8.27 -0.48 21.69
C ALA A 307 7.79 -0.84 23.11
N HIS A 308 7.56 0.19 23.92
CA HIS A 308 6.88 0.08 25.21
C HIS A 308 5.37 0.26 25.04
N PHE A 309 4.57 -0.56 25.73
CA PHE A 309 3.11 -0.50 25.66
C PHE A 309 2.52 -0.15 27.03
N THR A 310 1.57 0.79 27.03
CA THR A 310 0.69 1.11 28.15
C THR A 310 -0.74 0.85 27.71
N GLU A 311 -1.45 -0.06 28.37
CA GLU A 311 -2.82 -0.46 28.01
C GLU A 311 -3.80 -0.05 29.12
N GLU A 312 -4.81 0.75 28.77
CA GLU A 312 -5.91 1.09 29.67
C GLU A 312 -7.05 0.05 29.57
N ASN A 313 -7.33 -0.62 30.69
CA ASN A 313 -8.35 -1.68 30.83
C ASN A 313 -8.17 -2.88 29.88
N PRO A 314 -7.13 -3.71 30.06
CA PRO A 314 -6.77 -4.81 29.15
C PRO A 314 -7.73 -6.01 29.18
N THR A 315 -8.94 -5.89 29.74
CA THR A 315 -9.84 -7.03 30.04
C THR A 315 -10.59 -7.58 28.82
N LEU A 316 -9.91 -7.76 27.69
CA LEU A 316 -10.40 -8.54 26.55
C LEU A 316 -9.24 -9.36 25.95
N GLU A 317 -9.00 -10.54 26.54
CA GLU A 317 -8.30 -11.61 25.82
C GLU A 317 -9.21 -12.04 24.67
N VAL A 318 -8.90 -11.57 23.45
CA VAL A 318 -9.57 -12.06 22.24
C VAL A 318 -8.88 -13.38 21.86
N PRO A 319 -9.57 -14.54 21.94
CA PRO A 319 -8.96 -15.81 21.58
C PRO A 319 -8.53 -15.78 20.11
N ILE A 320 -7.41 -16.43 19.81
CA ILE A 320 -6.79 -16.51 18.48
C ILE A 320 -7.77 -17.11 17.44
N PHE A 321 -8.78 -17.85 17.89
CA PHE A 321 -9.94 -18.28 17.11
C PHE A 321 -11.23 -18.09 17.91
N ALA A 322 -12.16 -17.30 17.38
CA ALA A 322 -13.55 -17.28 17.81
C ALA A 322 -14.44 -17.59 16.60
N ILE A 323 -14.78 -18.86 16.40
CA ILE A 323 -15.91 -19.23 15.53
C ILE A 323 -17.16 -19.14 16.40
N GLY A 324 -17.88 -18.03 16.28
CA GLY A 324 -19.16 -17.83 16.93
C GLY A 324 -20.09 -17.07 16.01
N PHE A 325 -21.07 -17.77 15.44
CA PHE A 325 -22.23 -17.11 14.84
C PHE A 325 -22.99 -16.43 15.98
N LYS A 326 -23.00 -15.09 15.99
CA LYS A 326 -24.00 -14.35 16.78
C LYS A 326 -25.35 -14.50 16.06
N TYR A 327 -26.29 -15.17 16.71
CA TYR A 327 -27.73 -15.04 16.41
C TYR A 327 -28.28 -13.77 17.02
#